data_AF-A0A4T2C1R8-F1
#
_entry.id   AF-A0A4T2C1R8-F1
#
_cell.length_a   1.000
_cell.length_b   1.000
_cell.length_c   1.000
_cell.angle_alpha   90.00
_cell.angle_beta   90.00
_cell.angle_gamma   90.00
#
_symmetry.space_group_name_H-M   'P 1'
#
loop_
_entity.id
_entity.type
_entity.pdbx_description
1 polymer ?
#
loop_
_entity_poly.entity_id
_entity_poly.type
_entity_poly.pdbx_seq_one_letter_code
_entity_poly.pdbx_strand_id
1 'polypeptide(L)'
;MHLDQLFAARGGIVSTAECAAEGMTAHLVRQAVLTGRAERIRQGSIRALTAPAEAVQAVRVGGFLTCISALRAQGVWCVDDGRLHVRVDRHANHLALPTDRSSPFGDPAAAGVVIHRSYAGDRIRPDQPVDLVIGDRLVLELDGRQWHSTEAAFAEDRRRDLLLHERGCLVIRLTYAQVMFEWPRVEALIRALVGRQEHSWSAGHRQAGPRQTGLRQAGLRQVDLGAQPAQSAALVQTDAPFRPG
;
A
#
# COMPACT_ATOMS: atom_id res chain seq x y z
N MET A 1 -14.57 -3.20 19.02
CA MET A 1 -13.16 -3.64 18.91
C MET A 1 -12.32 -2.95 19.98
N HIS A 2 -11.31 -3.60 20.58
CA HIS A 2 -10.39 -2.95 21.53
C HIS A 2 -9.26 -2.24 20.78
N LEU A 3 -8.71 -1.14 21.31
CA LEU A 3 -7.66 -0.36 20.64
C LEU A 3 -6.43 -1.22 20.28
N ASP A 4 -6.05 -2.14 21.15
CA ASP A 4 -4.91 -3.05 20.92
C ASP A 4 -5.16 -4.02 19.75
N GLN A 5 -6.40 -4.48 19.58
CA GLN A 5 -6.78 -5.32 18.43
C GLN A 5 -6.71 -4.54 17.13
N LEU A 6 -7.14 -3.27 17.15
CA LEU A 6 -7.04 -2.40 15.98
C LEU A 6 -5.57 -2.11 15.64
N PHE A 7 -4.72 -1.87 16.64
CA PHE A 7 -3.28 -1.75 16.42
C PHE A 7 -2.70 -3.02 15.78
N ALA A 8 -3.00 -4.20 16.33
CA ALA A 8 -2.51 -5.46 15.78
C ALA A 8 -2.96 -5.65 14.31
N ALA A 9 -4.21 -5.33 13.99
CA ALA A 9 -4.75 -5.43 12.64
C ALA A 9 -4.18 -4.41 11.64
N ARG A 10 -3.61 -3.30 12.12
CA ARG A 10 -3.12 -2.17 11.28
C ARG A 10 -1.61 -1.96 11.37
N GLY A 11 -0.86 -2.95 11.86
CA GLY A 11 0.61 -2.85 11.94
C GLY A 11 1.11 -1.83 12.97
N GLY A 12 0.31 -1.57 14.02
CA GLY A 12 0.71 -0.77 15.17
C GLY A 12 0.49 0.75 15.05
N ILE A 13 -0.01 1.25 13.92
CA ILE A 13 -0.34 2.67 13.73
C ILE A 13 -1.78 2.78 13.26
N VAL A 14 -2.54 3.70 13.86
CA VAL A 14 -3.94 3.96 13.49
C VAL A 14 -4.22 5.46 13.51
N SER A 15 -5.11 5.88 12.63
CA SER A 15 -5.66 7.22 12.65
C SER A 15 -6.82 7.33 13.64
N THR A 16 -7.06 8.52 14.16
CA THR A 16 -8.24 8.80 15.00
C THR A 16 -9.54 8.62 14.24
N ALA A 17 -9.51 8.73 12.91
CA ALA A 17 -10.66 8.48 12.03
C ALA A 17 -10.97 6.98 11.95
N GLU A 18 -9.95 6.12 11.83
CA GLU A 18 -10.13 4.65 11.90
C GLU A 18 -10.64 4.23 13.28
N CYS A 19 -10.11 4.79 14.37
CA CYS A 19 -10.66 4.54 15.71
C CYS A 19 -12.16 4.89 15.78
N ALA A 20 -12.55 6.04 15.24
CA ALA A 20 -13.96 6.46 15.22
C ALA A 20 -14.84 5.55 14.36
N ALA A 21 -14.34 5.08 13.21
CA ALA A 21 -15.03 4.14 12.34
C ALA A 21 -15.28 2.78 13.04
N GLU A 22 -14.38 2.37 13.95
CA GLU A 22 -14.51 1.19 14.80
C GLU A 22 -15.34 1.43 16.08
N GLY A 23 -16.01 2.59 16.18
CA GLY A 23 -16.87 2.96 17.30
C GLY A 23 -16.13 3.43 18.55
N MET A 24 -14.82 3.68 18.48
CA MET A 24 -14.06 4.20 19.62
C MET A 24 -14.30 5.69 19.80
N THR A 25 -14.56 6.10 21.04
CA THR A 25 -14.76 7.51 21.36
C THR A 25 -13.43 8.27 21.40
N ALA A 26 -13.48 9.56 21.08
CA ALA A 26 -12.31 10.45 21.24
C ALA A 26 -11.78 10.46 22.69
N HIS A 27 -12.66 10.25 23.68
CA HIS A 27 -12.27 10.12 25.08
C HIS A 27 -11.38 8.89 25.32
N LEU A 28 -11.77 7.72 24.79
CA LEU A 28 -10.97 6.49 24.92
C LEU A 28 -9.57 6.67 24.32
N VAL A 29 -9.49 7.24 23.11
CA VAL A 29 -8.21 7.52 22.46
C VAL A 29 -7.37 8.49 23.28
N ARG A 30 -7.97 9.56 23.80
CA ARG A 30 -7.28 10.53 24.66
C ARG A 30 -6.75 9.86 25.93
N GLN A 31 -7.55 9.03 26.59
CA GLN A 31 -7.15 8.28 27.77
C GLN A 31 -6.00 7.31 27.47
N ALA A 32 -6.04 6.60 26.34
CA ALA A 32 -4.93 5.72 25.94
C ALA A 32 -3.61 6.50 25.77
N VAL A 33 -3.67 7.70 25.19
CA VAL A 33 -2.48 8.57 25.07
C VAL A 33 -2.02 9.11 26.42
N LEU A 34 -2.95 9.59 27.26
CA LEU A 34 -2.61 10.13 28.58
C LEU A 34 -2.01 9.07 29.53
N THR A 35 -2.48 7.83 29.43
CA THR A 35 -2.00 6.69 30.24
C THR A 35 -0.77 6.01 29.65
N GLY A 36 -0.22 6.51 28.54
CA GLY A 36 0.97 5.95 27.90
C GLY A 36 0.77 4.64 27.15
N ARG A 37 -0.48 4.15 27.00
CA ARG A 37 -0.81 2.95 26.21
C ARG A 37 -0.72 3.19 24.70
N ALA A 38 -0.80 4.45 24.27
CA ALA A 38 -0.57 4.88 22.91
C ALA A 38 0.25 6.17 22.90
N GLU A 39 0.94 6.45 21.81
CA GLU A 39 1.65 7.72 21.63
C GLU A 39 1.07 8.48 20.42
N ARG A 40 0.89 9.79 20.57
CA ARG A 40 0.54 10.66 19.45
C ARG A 40 1.78 11.00 18.63
N ILE A 41 1.82 10.46 17.41
CA ILE A 41 2.96 10.63 16.49
C ILE A 41 2.72 11.71 15.42
N ARG A 42 1.46 12.09 15.19
CA ARG A 42 1.09 13.26 14.37
C ARG A 42 -0.34 13.70 14.69
N GLN A 43 -0.76 14.85 14.18
CA GLN A 43 -2.18 15.23 14.22
C GLN A 43 -3.02 14.11 13.58
N GLY A 44 -4.02 13.64 14.30
CA GLY A 44 -4.91 12.57 13.83
C GLY A 44 -4.29 11.17 13.78
N SER A 45 -3.05 10.95 14.21
CA SER A 45 -2.40 9.61 14.19
C SER A 45 -1.79 9.24 15.53
N ILE A 46 -2.00 7.99 15.95
CA ILE A 46 -1.45 7.41 17.16
C ILE A 46 -0.76 6.08 16.86
N ARG A 47 0.21 5.70 17.69
CA ARG A 47 0.89 4.40 17.61
C ARG A 47 0.72 3.58 18.87
N ALA A 48 0.85 2.27 18.74
CA ALA A 48 1.24 1.38 19.82
C ALA A 48 2.73 1.54 20.16
N LEU A 49 3.13 1.15 21.38
CA LEU A 49 4.53 1.15 21.77
C LEU A 49 5.40 0.21 20.92
N THR A 50 4.80 -0.85 20.38
CA THR A 50 5.43 -1.87 19.53
C THR A 50 5.44 -1.53 18.05
N ALA A 51 4.92 -0.36 17.64
CA ALA A 51 4.87 0.02 16.24
C ALA A 51 6.27 0.10 15.61
N PRO A 52 6.45 -0.35 14.35
CA PRO A 52 7.73 -0.30 13.66
C PRO A 52 8.31 1.13 13.59
N ALA A 53 9.59 1.26 13.91
CA ALA A 53 10.25 2.57 14.03
C ALA A 53 10.18 3.39 12.72
N GLU A 54 10.47 2.78 11.58
CA GLU A 54 10.41 3.46 10.28
C GLU A 54 8.99 3.92 9.92
N ALA A 55 7.98 3.11 10.23
CA ALA A 55 6.59 3.49 9.98
C ALA A 55 6.19 4.70 10.84
N VAL A 56 6.62 4.72 12.11
CA VAL A 56 6.42 5.87 13.00
C VAL A 56 7.13 7.11 12.46
N GLN A 57 8.38 6.97 12.02
CA GLN A 57 9.16 8.06 11.44
C GLN A 57 8.50 8.63 10.17
N ALA A 58 8.03 7.78 9.25
CA ALA A 58 7.34 8.21 8.04
C ALA A 58 6.06 9.00 8.34
N VAL A 59 5.27 8.54 9.31
CA VAL A 59 4.07 9.26 9.75
C VAL A 59 4.44 10.56 10.45
N ARG A 60 5.52 10.62 11.24
CA ARG A 60 6.02 11.87 11.83
C ARG A 60 6.41 12.88 10.75
N VAL A 61 7.08 12.44 9.67
CA VAL A 61 7.39 13.29 8.52
C VAL A 61 6.13 13.87 7.89
N GLY A 62 5.04 13.09 7.86
CA GLY A 62 3.74 13.48 7.32
C GLY A 62 3.30 12.67 6.13
N GLY A 63 3.88 11.47 5.99
CA GLY A 63 3.65 10.57 4.88
C GLY A 63 3.57 9.12 5.32
N PHE A 64 3.88 8.24 4.38
CA PHE A 64 3.86 6.79 4.55
C PHE A 64 5.14 6.17 3.98
N LEU A 65 5.51 4.97 4.43
CA LEU A 65 6.62 4.23 3.83
C LEU A 65 6.34 3.92 2.35
N THR A 66 7.40 3.95 1.55
CA THR A 66 7.37 3.60 0.12
C THR A 66 8.72 3.05 -0.32
N CYS A 67 8.81 2.51 -1.54
CA CYS A 67 10.08 2.11 -2.16
C CYS A 67 10.92 1.19 -1.25
N ILE A 68 12.23 1.43 -1.15
CA ILE A 68 13.18 0.60 -0.38
C ILE A 68 12.76 0.46 1.09
N SER A 69 12.23 1.51 1.72
CA SER A 69 11.75 1.40 3.11
C SER A 69 10.48 0.57 3.25
N ALA A 70 9.59 0.58 2.25
CA ALA A 70 8.44 -0.33 2.26
C ALA A 70 8.88 -1.79 2.06
N LEU A 71 9.81 -2.06 1.15
CA LEU A 71 10.39 -3.38 0.94
C LEU A 71 11.10 -3.90 2.19
N ARG A 72 11.94 -3.06 2.82
CA ARG A 72 12.63 -3.37 4.08
C ARG A 72 11.64 -3.70 5.20
N ALA A 73 10.56 -2.92 5.33
CA ALA A 73 9.53 -3.16 6.32
C ALA A 73 8.77 -4.49 6.12
N GLN A 74 8.75 -5.02 4.89
CA GLN A 74 8.17 -6.33 4.56
C GLN A 74 9.19 -7.48 4.65
N GLY A 75 10.45 -7.20 5.02
CA GLY A 75 11.50 -8.20 5.06
C GLY A 75 11.98 -8.66 3.69
N VAL A 76 11.66 -7.91 2.62
CA VAL A 76 12.13 -8.20 1.27
C VAL A 76 13.56 -7.69 1.13
N TRP A 77 14.46 -8.57 0.71
CA TRP A 77 15.82 -8.16 0.38
C TRP A 77 15.79 -7.13 -0.76
N CYS A 78 16.40 -5.98 -0.53
CA CYS A 78 16.53 -4.91 -1.51
C CYS A 78 17.89 -4.22 -1.33
N VAL A 79 18.35 -3.54 -2.39
CA VAL A 79 19.50 -2.64 -2.27
C VAL A 79 19.12 -1.53 -1.31
N ASP A 80 19.90 -1.38 -0.24
CA ASP A 80 19.66 -0.46 0.85
C ASP A 80 20.61 0.74 0.75
N ASP A 81 20.07 1.95 0.68
CA ASP A 81 20.83 3.20 0.65
C ASP A 81 20.96 3.87 2.04
N GLY A 82 20.48 3.20 3.09
CA GLY A 82 20.51 3.63 4.49
C GLY A 82 19.52 4.76 4.82
N ARG A 83 18.66 5.18 3.88
CA ARG A 83 17.74 6.30 4.06
C ARG A 83 16.30 5.84 4.28
N LEU A 84 15.50 6.73 4.86
CA LEU A 84 14.06 6.55 5.02
C LEU A 84 13.33 7.10 3.79
N HIS A 85 12.59 6.25 3.08
CA HIS A 85 11.82 6.63 1.90
C HIS A 85 10.36 6.90 2.30
N VAL A 86 9.94 8.17 2.21
CA VAL A 86 8.61 8.61 2.65
C VAL A 86 7.84 9.21 1.48
N ARG A 87 6.64 8.67 1.23
CA ARG A 87 5.68 9.26 0.30
C ARG A 87 4.81 10.30 1.00
N VAL A 88 4.75 11.50 0.44
CA VAL A 88 3.93 12.61 0.95
C VAL A 88 3.01 13.14 -0.14
N ASP A 89 1.93 13.81 0.26
CA ASP A 89 1.09 14.55 -0.68
C ASP A 89 1.91 15.60 -1.45
N ARG A 90 1.55 15.84 -2.71
CA ARG A 90 2.25 16.77 -3.60
C ARG A 90 2.51 18.14 -2.98
N HIS A 91 1.51 18.65 -2.25
CA HIS A 91 1.48 19.99 -1.67
C HIS A 91 1.75 19.95 -0.17
N ALA A 92 2.22 18.82 0.35
CA ALA A 92 2.62 18.72 1.75
C ALA A 92 3.81 19.64 2.03
N ASN A 93 3.50 20.79 2.61
CA ASN A 93 4.50 21.82 2.98
C ASN A 93 4.84 21.80 4.47
N HIS A 94 3.99 21.18 5.30
CA HIS A 94 4.19 21.06 6.74
C HIS A 94 4.83 19.72 7.12
N LEU A 95 6.00 19.45 6.57
CA LEU A 95 6.77 18.26 6.92
C LEU A 95 7.51 18.48 8.25
N ALA A 96 7.71 17.40 9.01
CA ALA A 96 8.43 17.44 10.28
C ALA A 96 9.57 16.41 10.32
N LEU A 97 10.50 16.53 11.27
CA LEU A 97 11.58 15.55 11.39
C LEU A 97 11.04 14.14 11.70
N PRO A 98 11.72 13.08 11.21
CA PRO A 98 11.31 11.69 11.49
C PRO A 98 11.44 11.37 12.99
N THR A 99 12.37 12.01 13.69
CA THR A 99 12.63 11.83 15.13
C THR A 99 11.75 12.71 15.99
N ASP A 100 11.36 13.89 15.52
CA ASP A 100 10.51 14.84 16.24
C ASP A 100 9.45 15.49 15.33
N ARG A 101 8.19 15.16 15.61
CA ARG A 101 7.02 15.69 14.90
C ARG A 101 6.76 17.19 15.10
N SER A 102 7.43 17.81 16.06
CA SER A 102 7.25 19.23 16.40
C SER A 102 8.29 20.12 15.72
N SER A 103 9.36 19.53 15.20
CA SER A 103 10.46 20.22 14.55
C SER A 103 10.27 20.28 13.03
N PRO A 104 10.50 21.43 12.39
CA PRO A 104 10.40 21.55 10.94
C PRO A 104 11.45 20.67 10.25
N PHE A 105 11.10 20.12 9.08
CA PHE A 105 11.91 19.11 8.41
C PHE A 105 13.26 19.60 7.87
N GLY A 106 13.34 20.86 7.42
CA GLY A 106 14.55 21.39 6.78
C GLY A 106 14.90 20.67 5.47
N ASP A 107 16.19 20.39 5.27
CA ASP A 107 16.69 19.60 4.13
C ASP A 107 16.43 18.09 4.34
N PRO A 108 15.65 17.43 3.46
CA PRO A 108 15.41 15.99 3.54
C PRO A 108 16.68 15.15 3.56
N ALA A 109 17.69 15.50 2.76
CA ALA A 109 18.91 14.71 2.63
C ALA A 109 19.71 14.73 3.94
N ALA A 110 19.83 15.88 4.58
CA ALA A 110 20.44 16.03 5.90
C ALA A 110 19.70 15.25 7.00
N ALA A 111 18.39 15.06 6.87
CA ALA A 111 17.59 14.24 7.78
C ALA A 111 17.67 12.72 7.50
N GLY A 112 18.44 12.29 6.48
CA GLY A 112 18.51 10.90 6.05
C GLY A 112 17.20 10.41 5.42
N VAL A 113 16.42 11.30 4.82
CA VAL A 113 15.09 11.00 4.28
C VAL A 113 15.00 11.34 2.79
N VAL A 114 14.44 10.42 2.01
CA VAL A 114 14.07 10.65 0.61
C VAL A 114 12.56 10.89 0.56
N ILE A 115 12.16 12.07 0.08
CA ILE A 115 10.74 12.42 -0.09
C ILE A 115 10.27 12.09 -1.50
N HIS A 116 9.30 11.19 -1.58
CA HIS A 116 8.53 10.89 -2.79
C HIS A 116 7.25 11.72 -2.74
N ARG A 117 7.21 12.83 -3.48
CA ARG A 117 5.96 13.61 -3.59
C ARG A 117 5.06 12.91 -4.59
N SER A 118 3.86 12.55 -4.15
CA SER A 118 2.80 12.15 -5.07
C SER A 118 2.60 13.25 -6.11
N TYR A 119 2.28 12.91 -7.35
CA TYR A 119 1.83 13.91 -8.31
C TYR A 119 0.30 14.12 -8.16
N ALA A 120 -0.23 15.16 -8.78
CA ALA A 120 -1.56 15.70 -8.53
C ALA A 120 -2.75 14.75 -8.78
N GLY A 121 -3.10 13.94 -7.79
CA GLY A 121 -4.38 13.22 -7.82
C GLY A 121 -4.41 11.89 -7.08
N ASP A 122 -3.87 11.79 -5.87
CA ASP A 122 -3.83 10.54 -5.07
C ASP A 122 -5.22 9.96 -4.77
N ARG A 123 -5.79 9.29 -5.78
CA ARG A 123 -6.89 8.33 -5.73
C ARG A 123 -6.38 6.94 -5.37
N ILE A 124 -5.08 6.71 -5.52
CA ILE A 124 -4.36 5.63 -4.88
C ILE A 124 -4.10 6.10 -3.43
N ARG A 125 -5.15 6.03 -2.61
CA ARG A 125 -4.99 5.94 -1.16
C ARG A 125 -4.91 4.46 -0.87
N PRO A 126 -3.72 3.90 -0.63
CA PRO A 126 -3.69 2.51 -0.36
C PRO A 126 -3.65 2.45 1.17
N ASP A 127 -4.71 1.88 1.70
CA ASP A 127 -4.75 1.19 2.98
C ASP A 127 -3.62 0.15 3.14
N GLN A 128 -2.73 0.01 2.14
CA GLN A 128 -1.53 -0.82 2.08
C GLN A 128 -0.41 -0.16 1.24
N PRO A 129 0.88 -0.39 1.50
CA PRO A 129 1.95 0.15 0.66
C PRO A 129 2.00 -0.53 -0.73
N VAL A 130 2.29 0.25 -1.78
CA VAL A 130 2.76 -0.22 -3.10
C VAL A 130 4.21 0.21 -3.28
N ASP A 131 4.99 -0.52 -4.10
CA ASP A 131 6.44 -0.27 -4.21
C ASP A 131 6.77 1.09 -4.79
N LEU A 132 6.16 1.44 -5.93
CA LEU A 132 6.32 2.75 -6.55
C LEU A 132 5.07 3.19 -7.29
N VAL A 133 4.78 4.49 -7.23
CA VAL A 133 3.79 5.15 -8.09
C VAL A 133 4.50 6.24 -8.90
N ILE A 134 4.25 6.25 -10.20
CA ILE A 134 4.71 7.30 -11.12
C ILE A 134 3.47 8.07 -11.57
N GLY A 135 3.48 9.40 -11.41
CA GLY A 135 2.29 10.22 -11.64
C GLY A 135 1.21 9.98 -10.58
N ASP A 136 -0.02 9.71 -11.01
CA ASP A 136 -1.18 9.44 -10.15
C ASP A 136 -1.99 8.19 -10.58
N ARG A 137 -1.49 7.46 -11.58
CA ARG A 137 -2.17 6.29 -12.18
C ARG A 137 -1.27 5.07 -12.42
N LEU A 138 0.03 5.25 -12.68
CA LEU A 138 0.94 4.13 -12.96
C LEU A 138 1.56 3.59 -11.66
N VAL A 139 1.22 2.36 -11.31
CA VAL A 139 1.78 1.60 -10.18
C VAL A 139 2.81 0.63 -10.73
N LEU A 140 4.02 0.64 -10.17
CA LEU A 140 5.02 -0.40 -10.38
C LEU A 140 5.09 -1.26 -9.13
N GLU A 141 4.95 -2.57 -9.31
CA GLU A 141 5.21 -3.56 -8.26
C GLU A 141 6.37 -4.45 -8.67
N LEU A 142 7.25 -4.72 -7.72
CA LEU A 142 8.38 -5.63 -7.89
C LEU A 142 7.96 -7.02 -7.41
N ASP A 143 7.69 -7.91 -8.37
CA ASP A 143 7.31 -9.29 -8.10
C ASP A 143 8.55 -10.11 -7.70
N GLY A 144 8.75 -10.22 -6.38
CA GLY A 144 9.66 -11.18 -5.79
C GLY A 144 8.97 -12.54 -5.66
N ARG A 145 8.99 -13.36 -6.71
CA ARG A 145 8.42 -14.73 -6.72
C ARG A 145 8.95 -15.69 -5.64
N GLN A 146 9.84 -15.27 -4.74
CA GLN A 146 10.54 -16.14 -3.80
C GLN A 146 10.03 -16.14 -2.36
N TRP A 147 9.04 -15.31 -1.97
CA TRP A 147 8.67 -15.17 -0.54
C TRP A 147 7.18 -15.21 -0.17
N HIS A 148 6.26 -15.42 -1.12
CA HIS A 148 4.82 -15.55 -0.81
C HIS A 148 4.34 -17.00 -0.88
N SER A 149 4.84 -17.83 0.03
CA SER A 149 4.51 -19.26 0.12
C SER A 149 3.23 -19.57 0.91
N THR A 150 2.34 -18.59 1.12
CA THR A 150 1.05 -18.80 1.80
C THR A 150 -0.14 -18.41 0.93
N GLU A 151 -1.20 -19.21 0.98
CA GLU A 151 -2.46 -18.98 0.27
C GLU A 151 -3.12 -17.64 0.65
N ALA A 152 -2.97 -17.22 1.91
CA ALA A 152 -3.45 -15.93 2.39
C ALA A 152 -2.71 -14.74 1.75
N ALA A 153 -1.39 -14.82 1.59
CA ALA A 153 -0.62 -13.77 0.91
C ALA A 153 -1.01 -13.68 -0.57
N PHE A 154 -1.24 -14.83 -1.21
CA PHE A 154 -1.69 -14.90 -2.60
C PHE A 154 -3.08 -14.27 -2.80
N ALA A 155 -4.04 -14.60 -1.93
CA ALA A 155 -5.39 -14.04 -1.98
C ALA A 155 -5.37 -12.51 -1.76
N GLU A 156 -4.52 -12.04 -0.85
CA GLU A 156 -4.38 -10.62 -0.56
C GLU A 156 -3.76 -9.83 -1.72
N ASP A 157 -2.75 -10.40 -2.38
CA ASP A 157 -2.18 -9.82 -3.60
C ASP A 157 -3.22 -9.68 -4.72
N ARG A 158 -4.08 -10.69 -4.90
CA ARG A 158 -5.15 -10.64 -5.90
C ARG A 158 -6.24 -9.64 -5.55
N ARG A 159 -6.56 -9.51 -4.26
CA ARG A 159 -7.45 -8.47 -3.76
C ARG A 159 -6.89 -7.07 -4.06
N ARG A 160 -5.57 -6.87 -3.89
CA ARG A 160 -4.89 -5.61 -4.20
C ARG A 160 -4.91 -5.29 -5.69
N ASP A 161 -4.58 -6.26 -6.54
CA ASP A 161 -4.63 -6.13 -7.99
C ASP A 161 -6.04 -5.71 -8.46
N LEU A 162 -7.08 -6.36 -7.94
CA LEU A 162 -8.48 -6.04 -8.25
C LEU A 162 -8.83 -4.60 -7.82
N LEU A 163 -8.44 -4.21 -6.61
CA LEU A 163 -8.68 -2.87 -6.08
C LEU A 163 -7.98 -1.75 -6.85
N LEU A 164 -6.77 -2.00 -7.36
CA LEU A 164 -6.06 -1.06 -8.22
C LEU A 164 -6.73 -0.97 -9.60
N HIS A 165 -7.17 -2.11 -10.14
CA HIS A 165 -7.88 -2.18 -11.41
C HIS A 165 -9.24 -1.50 -11.38
N GLU A 166 -10.05 -1.70 -10.33
CA GLU A 166 -11.34 -1.02 -10.13
C GLU A 166 -11.19 0.50 -10.04
N ARG A 167 -10.05 0.96 -9.52
CA ARG A 167 -9.69 2.37 -9.49
C ARG A 167 -9.16 2.87 -10.82
N GLY A 168 -8.98 1.99 -11.81
CA GLY A 168 -8.45 2.20 -13.17
C GLY A 168 -6.95 2.54 -13.22
N CYS A 169 -6.21 2.13 -12.19
CA CYS A 169 -4.77 2.25 -12.15
C CYS A 169 -4.15 1.36 -13.23
N LEU A 170 -3.04 1.83 -13.81
CA LEU A 170 -2.21 1.01 -14.68
C LEU A 170 -1.16 0.34 -13.80
N VAL A 171 -1.26 -0.98 -13.60
CA VAL A 171 -0.32 -1.74 -12.78
C VAL A 171 0.68 -2.46 -13.68
N ILE A 172 1.97 -2.29 -13.42
CA ILE A 172 3.04 -3.03 -14.06
C ILE A 172 3.81 -3.79 -12.99
N ARG A 173 3.76 -5.12 -13.10
CA ARG A 173 4.56 -6.02 -12.27
C ARG A 173 5.88 -6.34 -12.97
N LEU A 174 6.99 -6.07 -12.30
CA LEU A 174 8.33 -6.31 -12.78
C LEU A 174 8.97 -7.40 -11.94
N THR A 175 9.44 -8.46 -12.57
CA THR A 175 10.23 -9.48 -11.87
C THR A 175 11.64 -8.98 -11.58
N TYR A 176 12.29 -9.59 -10.58
CA TYR A 176 13.71 -9.35 -10.30
C TYR A 176 14.58 -9.45 -11.56
N ALA A 177 14.37 -10.48 -12.40
CA ALA A 177 15.15 -10.69 -13.61
C ALA A 177 14.99 -9.53 -14.61
N GLN A 178 13.77 -9.01 -14.78
CA GLN A 178 13.52 -7.88 -15.67
C GLN A 178 14.22 -6.60 -15.18
N VAL A 179 14.19 -6.34 -13.88
CA VAL A 179 14.83 -5.15 -13.30
C VAL A 179 16.35 -5.26 -13.40
N MET A 180 16.92 -6.42 -13.09
CA MET A 180 18.36 -6.60 -13.01
C MET A 180 19.03 -6.82 -14.36
N PHE A 181 18.37 -7.52 -15.29
CA PHE A 181 18.98 -7.98 -16.53
C PHE A 181 18.34 -7.39 -17.79
N GLU A 182 17.12 -6.83 -17.69
CA GLU A 182 16.41 -6.20 -18.81
C GLU A 182 16.18 -4.69 -18.58
N TRP A 183 16.99 -4.05 -17.73
CA TRP A 183 16.78 -2.65 -17.34
C TRP A 183 16.57 -1.70 -18.53
N PRO A 184 17.36 -1.72 -19.62
CA PRO A 184 17.14 -0.82 -20.76
C PRO A 184 15.72 -0.94 -21.36
N ARG A 185 15.13 -2.14 -21.36
CA ARG A 185 13.78 -2.40 -21.84
C ARG A 185 12.73 -1.88 -20.86
N VAL A 186 12.92 -2.14 -19.56
CA VAL A 186 12.04 -1.64 -18.49
C VAL A 186 12.02 -0.12 -18.48
N GLU A 187 13.19 0.50 -18.55
CA GLU A 187 13.33 1.95 -18.62
C GLU A 187 12.64 2.53 -19.86
N ALA A 188 12.86 1.93 -21.04
CA ALA A 188 12.20 2.37 -22.27
C ALA A 188 10.67 2.29 -22.17
N LEU A 189 10.13 1.22 -21.56
CA LEU A 189 8.70 1.08 -21.31
C LEU A 189 8.18 2.20 -20.38
N ILE A 190 8.83 2.40 -19.23
CA ILE A 190 8.45 3.42 -18.26
C ILE A 190 8.48 4.81 -18.92
N ARG A 191 9.57 5.14 -19.62
CA ARG A 191 9.70 6.41 -20.34
C ARG A 191 8.62 6.58 -21.40
N ALA A 192 8.27 5.53 -22.13
CA ALA A 192 7.21 5.59 -23.14
C ALA A 192 5.84 5.84 -22.50
N LEU A 193 5.51 5.17 -21.39
CA LEU A 193 4.27 5.39 -20.63
C LEU A 193 4.19 6.80 -20.04
N VAL A 194 5.32 7.30 -19.53
CA VAL A 194 5.44 8.66 -19.04
C VAL A 194 5.25 9.67 -20.17
N GLY A 195 5.95 9.47 -21.30
CA GLY A 195 5.85 10.31 -22.49
C GLY A 195 4.43 10.38 -23.08
N ARG A 196 3.67 9.27 -23.01
CA ARG A 196 2.25 9.22 -23.43
C ARG A 196 1.26 9.72 -22.38
N GLN A 197 1.73 10.20 -21.22
CA GLN A 197 0.89 10.66 -20.12
C GLN A 197 -0.03 9.58 -19.52
N GLU A 198 0.26 8.29 -19.74
CA GLU A 198 -0.54 7.17 -19.22
C GLU A 198 -0.34 6.95 -17.71
N HIS A 199 0.78 7.43 -17.18
CA HIS A 199 1.06 7.56 -15.75
C HIS A 199 0.14 8.57 -15.04
N SER A 200 -0.64 9.35 -15.79
CA SER A 200 -1.54 10.38 -15.29
C SER A 200 -3.00 10.15 -15.70
N TRP A 201 -3.95 10.57 -14.86
CA TRP A 201 -5.37 10.62 -15.20
C TRP A 201 -5.68 11.73 -16.21
N SER A 202 -6.17 11.37 -17.40
CA SER A 202 -6.68 12.34 -18.39
C SER A 202 -8.08 12.87 -18.02
N ALA A 203 -8.52 13.95 -18.67
CA ALA A 203 -9.89 14.48 -18.50
C ALA A 203 -10.97 13.45 -18.88
N GLY A 204 -10.71 12.62 -19.90
CA GLY A 204 -11.60 11.53 -20.30
C GLY A 204 -11.70 10.43 -19.23
N HIS A 205 -10.59 10.12 -18.57
CA HIS A 205 -10.63 9.20 -17.42
C HIS A 205 -11.33 9.81 -16.19
N ARG A 206 -11.20 11.12 -15.99
CA ARG A 206 -11.92 11.84 -14.92
C ARG A 206 -13.45 11.76 -15.08
N GLN A 207 -13.94 11.71 -16.33
CA GLN A 207 -15.37 11.52 -16.64
C GLN A 207 -15.83 10.05 -16.55
N ALA A 208 -14.93 9.10 -16.83
CA ALA A 208 -15.22 7.65 -16.76
C ALA A 208 -14.98 7.02 -15.38
N GLY A 209 -14.44 7.79 -14.40
CA GLY A 209 -14.17 7.28 -13.06
C GLY A 209 -15.43 6.76 -12.36
N PRO A 210 -15.31 5.82 -11.40
CA PRO A 210 -16.47 5.25 -10.73
C PRO A 210 -17.31 6.39 -10.16
N ARG A 211 -18.58 6.47 -10.57
CA ARG A 211 -19.57 7.27 -9.86
C ARG A 211 -19.40 6.89 -8.39
N GLN A 212 -19.18 7.86 -7.52
CA GLN A 212 -19.30 7.64 -6.09
C GLN A 212 -20.76 7.33 -5.80
N THR A 213 -21.20 6.12 -6.11
CA THR A 213 -22.41 5.56 -5.57
C THR A 213 -22.05 5.31 -4.12
N GLY A 214 -22.43 6.24 -3.25
CA GLY A 214 -22.39 6.00 -1.82
C GLY A 214 -23.07 4.66 -1.58
N LEU A 215 -22.33 3.72 -0.99
CA LEU A 215 -22.87 2.49 -0.43
C LEU A 215 -23.81 2.89 0.71
N ARG A 216 -25.03 3.31 0.36
CA ARG A 216 -26.20 3.04 1.19
C ARG A 216 -26.41 1.54 1.09
N GLN A 217 -26.38 0.90 2.24
CA GLN A 217 -26.84 -0.48 2.41
C GLN A 217 -28.19 -0.63 1.70
N ALA A 218 -28.23 -1.42 0.64
CA ALA A 218 -29.46 -1.95 0.06
C ALA A 218 -29.30 -3.46 0.02
N GLY A 219 -30.20 -4.15 0.72
CA GLY A 219 -30.12 -5.56 1.04
C GLY A 219 -29.94 -6.45 -0.18
N LEU A 220 -28.93 -7.31 -0.12
CA LEU A 220 -28.79 -8.45 -1.01
C LEU A 220 -29.90 -9.46 -0.66
N ARG A 221 -30.90 -9.56 -1.55
CA ARG A 221 -31.72 -10.77 -1.64
C ARG A 221 -30.85 -11.87 -2.23
N GLN A 222 -30.68 -12.92 -1.43
CA GLN A 222 -30.08 -14.20 -1.76
C GLN A 222 -30.59 -14.69 -3.12
N VAL A 223 -29.67 -14.93 -4.05
CA VAL A 223 -29.94 -15.72 -5.25
C VAL A 223 -29.49 -17.13 -4.90
N ASP A 224 -30.46 -18.01 -4.63
CA ASP A 224 -30.23 -19.44 -4.48
C ASP A 224 -29.74 -20.02 -5.82
N LEU A 225 -28.52 -20.57 -5.83
CA LEU A 225 -28.09 -21.51 -6.85
C LEU A 225 -28.09 -22.90 -6.22
N GLY A 226 -29.23 -23.57 -6.40
CA GLY A 226 -29.46 -24.95 -5.96
C GLY A 226 -28.49 -25.93 -6.62
N ALA A 227 -27.98 -26.85 -5.80
CA ALA A 227 -27.30 -28.05 -6.23
C ALA A 227 -28.27 -29.05 -6.88
N GLN A 228 -27.83 -29.78 -7.91
CA GLN A 228 -27.84 -31.25 -8.00
C GLN A 228 -27.25 -31.79 -9.34
N PRO A 229 -26.88 -33.10 -9.46
CA PRO A 229 -25.53 -33.49 -9.88
C PRO A 229 -25.43 -34.40 -11.13
N ALA A 230 -24.16 -34.67 -11.50
CA ALA A 230 -23.60 -35.83 -12.22
C ALA A 230 -23.92 -36.06 -13.72
N GLN A 231 -22.89 -36.18 -14.56
CA GLN A 231 -22.40 -37.45 -15.18
C GLN A 231 -21.40 -37.22 -16.34
N SER A 232 -20.49 -38.21 -16.49
CA SER A 232 -19.56 -38.50 -17.61
C SER A 232 -18.26 -37.67 -17.68
N ALA A 233 -17.04 -38.12 -17.37
CA ALA A 233 -16.25 -39.35 -17.60
C ALA A 233 -15.17 -39.18 -18.69
N ALA A 234 -13.92 -39.49 -18.30
CA ALA A 234 -12.69 -39.71 -19.10
C ALA A 234 -12.09 -38.46 -19.80
N LEU A 235 -10.80 -38.13 -19.70
CA LEU A 235 -9.61 -38.98 -19.73
C LEU A 235 -8.54 -38.56 -18.71
N VAL A 236 -8.04 -39.57 -18.00
CA VAL A 236 -6.72 -39.59 -17.37
C VAL A 236 -5.68 -39.82 -18.46
N GLN A 237 -4.64 -39.01 -18.50
CA GLN A 237 -3.31 -39.51 -18.87
C GLN A 237 -2.25 -38.74 -18.08
N THR A 238 -1.78 -39.43 -17.04
CA THR A 238 -0.54 -39.19 -16.28
C THR A 238 0.67 -39.61 -17.11
N ASP A 239 1.78 -38.87 -16.97
CA ASP A 239 3.20 -39.31 -16.95
C ASP A 239 4.08 -38.07 -17.21
N ALA A 240 5.18 -37.75 -16.53
CA ALA A 240 5.98 -38.41 -15.48
C ALA A 240 6.94 -37.32 -14.87
N PRO A 241 7.74 -37.62 -13.82
CA PRO A 241 8.29 -36.62 -12.90
C PRO A 241 9.66 -36.03 -13.29
N PHE A 242 9.89 -34.83 -12.76
CA PHE A 242 11.16 -34.08 -12.73
C PHE A 242 12.30 -34.90 -12.09
N ARG A 243 13.45 -34.99 -12.77
CA ARG A 243 14.74 -35.41 -12.19
C ARG A 243 15.68 -34.20 -12.14
N PRO A 244 16.33 -33.90 -11.01
CA PRO A 244 17.44 -32.95 -10.98
C PRO A 244 18.74 -33.66 -11.36
N GLY A 245 19.57 -32.96 -12.13
CA GLY A 245 20.99 -33.20 -12.31
C GLY A 245 21.75 -31.91 -12.01
#